data_AF-A0A660PIK5-F1
#
_entry.id   AF-A0A660PIK5-F1
#
_cell.length_a   1.000
_cell.length_b   1.000
_cell.length_c   1.000
_cell.angle_alpha   90.00
_cell.angle_beta   90.00
_cell.angle_gamma   90.00
#
_symmetry.space_group_name_H-M   'P 1'
#
loop_
_entity.id
_entity.type
_entity.pdbx_description
1 polymer ?
#
loop_
_entity_poly.entity_id
_entity_poly.type
_entity_poly.pdbx_seq_one_letter_code
_entity_poly.pdbx_strand_id
1 'polypeptide(L)'
;MVTQIFGTKKCKDTQKAIRFFKERRWQFQFIDLKEKDISQGELNSIKRFFDIEDIIDSDGKEYEKRNLKYMKFNIEDTLLENPLLFKTPIVRSAKQITIGYQPEIWKKWQ
;
A
#
# COMPACT_ATOMS: atom_id res chain seq x y z
N MET A 1 -6.18 -4.75 18.11
CA MET A 1 -6.36 -4.40 16.68
C MET A 1 -5.40 -5.24 15.86
N VAL A 2 -5.81 -5.74 14.71
CA VAL A 2 -4.98 -6.58 13.84
C VAL A 2 -4.29 -5.71 12.79
N THR A 3 -2.99 -5.95 12.53
CA THR A 3 -2.24 -5.24 11.49
C THR A 3 -2.81 -5.58 10.12
N GLN A 4 -3.06 -4.59 9.27
CA GLN A 4 -3.54 -4.81 7.91
C GLN A 4 -2.39 -4.61 6.92
N ILE A 5 -2.29 -5.50 5.93
CA ILE A 5 -1.32 -5.42 4.84
C ILE A 5 -2.10 -5.35 3.54
N PHE A 6 -2.12 -4.18 2.91
CA PHE A 6 -2.67 -3.98 1.57
C PHE A 6 -1.55 -4.19 0.56
N GLY A 7 -1.80 -5.02 -0.44
CA GLY A 7 -0.84 -5.22 -1.50
C GLY A 7 -1.34 -6.15 -2.58
N THR A 8 -0.45 -6.65 -3.41
CA THR A 8 -0.79 -7.68 -4.40
C THR A 8 0.10 -8.89 -4.23
N LYS A 9 -0.43 -10.07 -4.49
CA LYS A 9 0.36 -11.33 -4.46
C LYS A 9 1.52 -11.34 -5.46
N LYS A 10 1.49 -10.48 -6.50
CA LYS A 10 2.57 -10.37 -7.51
C LYS A 10 3.71 -9.43 -7.07
N CYS A 11 3.48 -8.55 -6.10
CA CYS A 11 4.49 -7.63 -5.60
C CYS A 11 5.46 -8.35 -4.66
N LYS A 12 6.77 -8.35 -4.99
CA LYS A 12 7.82 -8.99 -4.18
C LYS A 12 7.89 -8.42 -2.78
N ASP A 13 7.75 -7.11 -2.64
CA ASP A 13 7.82 -6.44 -1.34
C ASP A 13 6.59 -6.75 -0.47
N THR A 14 5.42 -6.93 -1.10
CA THR A 14 4.23 -7.46 -0.40
C THR A 14 4.47 -8.88 0.11
N GLN A 15 5.05 -9.76 -0.71
CA GLN A 15 5.39 -11.13 -0.27
C GLN A 15 6.39 -11.12 0.89
N LYS A 16 7.42 -10.26 0.83
CA LYS A 16 8.39 -10.09 1.93
C LYS A 16 7.73 -9.59 3.20
N ALA A 17 6.78 -8.64 3.11
CA ALA A 17 6.02 -8.18 4.26
C ALA A 17 5.22 -9.32 4.88
N ILE A 18 4.40 -10.03 4.10
CA ILE A 18 3.63 -11.18 4.59
C ILE A 18 4.55 -12.19 5.28
N ARG A 19 5.69 -12.53 4.67
CA ARG A 19 6.69 -13.43 5.27
C ARG A 19 7.21 -12.90 6.60
N PHE A 20 7.57 -11.62 6.67
CA PHE A 20 8.08 -10.98 7.88
C PHE A 20 7.11 -11.13 9.07
N PHE A 21 5.81 -10.86 8.85
CA PHE A 21 4.78 -10.99 9.89
C PHE A 21 4.48 -12.46 10.23
N LYS A 22 4.43 -13.36 9.22
CA LYS A 22 4.23 -14.80 9.43
C LYS A 22 5.34 -15.44 10.26
N GLU A 23 6.60 -15.18 9.93
CA GLU A 23 7.76 -15.77 10.62
C GLU A 23 7.81 -15.36 12.10
N ARG A 24 7.29 -14.18 12.43
CA ARG A 24 7.20 -13.66 13.80
C ARG A 24 5.91 -14.03 14.53
N ARG A 25 5.01 -14.77 13.88
CA ARG A 25 3.67 -15.12 14.39
C ARG A 25 2.84 -13.91 14.79
N TRP A 26 3.07 -12.76 14.15
CA TRP A 26 2.28 -11.56 14.37
C TRP A 26 0.95 -11.70 13.64
N GLN A 27 -0.15 -11.35 14.31
CA GLN A 27 -1.46 -11.39 13.68
C GLN A 27 -1.58 -10.27 12.64
N PHE A 28 -1.96 -10.63 11.42
CA PHE A 28 -2.23 -9.67 10.36
C PHE A 28 -3.38 -10.12 9.48
N GLN A 29 -4.02 -9.15 8.83
CA GLN A 29 -4.99 -9.34 7.76
C GLN A 29 -4.35 -8.91 6.45
N PHE A 30 -4.26 -9.81 5.47
CA PHE A 30 -3.84 -9.46 4.12
C PHE A 30 -5.06 -9.07 3.28
N ILE A 31 -4.94 -7.95 2.56
CA ILE A 31 -5.96 -7.41 1.66
C ILE A 31 -5.33 -7.31 0.27
N ASP A 32 -5.85 -8.09 -0.68
CA ASP A 32 -5.38 -8.08 -2.06
C ASP A 32 -6.06 -6.93 -2.82
N LEU A 33 -5.28 -5.96 -3.28
CA LEU A 33 -5.76 -4.78 -4.01
C LEU A 33 -6.33 -5.12 -5.40
N LYS A 34 -6.20 -6.37 -5.84
CA LYS A 34 -6.91 -6.88 -7.02
C LYS A 34 -8.34 -7.30 -6.74
N GLU A 35 -8.62 -7.65 -5.49
CA GLU A 35 -9.91 -8.21 -5.06
C GLU A 35 -10.73 -7.17 -4.28
N LYS A 36 -10.05 -6.23 -3.62
CA LYS A 36 -10.67 -5.19 -2.79
C LYS A 36 -10.03 -3.83 -3.01
N ASP A 37 -10.86 -2.85 -3.31
CA ASP A 37 -10.42 -1.46 -3.47
C ASP A 37 -10.17 -0.77 -2.12
N ILE A 38 -9.31 0.26 -2.15
CA ILE A 38 -9.12 1.17 -1.01
C ILE A 38 -10.25 2.19 -1.04
N SER A 39 -10.98 2.29 0.07
CA SER A 39 -12.03 3.29 0.20
C SER A 39 -11.45 4.70 0.33
N GLN A 40 -12.25 5.72 -0.01
CA GLN A 40 -11.91 7.13 0.21
C GLN A 40 -11.46 7.41 1.67
N GLY A 41 -12.14 6.79 2.64
CA GLY A 41 -11.80 6.94 4.06
C GLY A 41 -10.42 6.34 4.41
N GLU A 42 -10.07 5.21 3.81
CA GLU A 42 -8.75 4.60 3.98
C GLU A 42 -7.65 5.44 3.30
N LEU A 43 -7.89 5.93 2.09
CA LEU A 43 -6.98 6.83 1.40
C LEU A 43 -6.74 8.11 2.22
N ASN A 44 -7.80 8.73 2.73
CA ASN A 44 -7.71 9.88 3.62
C ASN A 44 -6.93 9.58 4.90
N SER A 45 -6.98 8.34 5.41
CA SER A 45 -6.17 7.94 6.55
C SER A 45 -4.68 7.84 6.20
N ILE A 46 -4.33 7.40 5.00
CA ILE A 46 -2.94 7.28 4.53
C ILE A 46 -2.37 8.67 4.25
N LYS A 47 -3.15 9.55 3.60
CA LYS A 47 -2.80 10.96 3.30
C LYS A 47 -2.49 11.82 4.53
N ARG A 48 -2.87 11.38 5.74
CA ARG A 48 -2.49 12.06 6.98
C ARG A 48 -1.01 11.88 7.34
N PHE A 49 -0.35 10.87 6.78
CA PHE A 49 1.03 10.50 7.10
C PHE A 49 1.98 10.65 5.90
N PHE A 50 1.45 10.62 4.68
CA PHE A 50 2.22 10.65 3.44
C PHE A 50 1.59 11.61 2.45
N ASP A 51 2.43 12.27 1.65
CA ASP A 51 1.96 13.05 0.51
C ASP A 51 1.41 12.13 -0.58
N ILE A 52 0.45 12.63 -1.36
CA ILE A 52 -0.25 11.83 -2.38
C ILE A 52 0.71 11.28 -3.46
N GLU A 53 1.82 11.99 -3.71
CA GLU A 53 2.87 11.61 -4.65
C GLU A 53 3.70 10.41 -4.16
N ASP A 54 3.86 10.25 -2.83
CA ASP A 54 4.55 9.10 -2.25
C ASP A 54 3.68 7.85 -2.26
N ILE A 55 2.36 8.03 -2.27
CA ILE A 55 1.37 6.94 -2.24
C ILE A 55 1.25 6.24 -3.60
N ILE A 56 1.37 6.98 -4.71
CA ILE A 56 1.28 6.42 -6.07
C ILE A 56 2.59 5.75 -6.51
N ASP A 57 2.48 4.59 -7.15
CA ASP A 57 3.60 3.85 -7.73
C ASP A 57 3.94 4.38 -9.13
N SER A 58 4.62 5.53 -9.17
CA SER A 58 5.07 6.20 -10.40
C SER A 58 6.00 5.34 -11.28
N ASP A 59 6.71 4.40 -10.67
CA ASP A 59 7.65 3.49 -11.34
C ASP A 59 7.01 2.12 -11.62
N GLY A 60 5.73 1.97 -11.28
CA GLY A 60 4.96 0.75 -11.41
C GLY A 60 4.53 0.47 -12.85
N LYS A 61 4.39 -0.82 -13.17
CA LYS A 61 3.92 -1.28 -14.50
C LYS A 61 2.55 -0.72 -14.87
N GLU A 62 1.67 -0.54 -13.89
CA GLU A 62 0.32 -0.03 -14.14
C GLU A 62 0.34 1.47 -14.47
N TYR A 63 1.27 2.23 -13.88
CA TYR A 63 1.47 3.65 -14.17
C TYR A 63 2.00 3.85 -15.59
N GLU A 64 3.01 3.06 -15.97
CA GLU A 64 3.57 3.05 -17.33
C GLU A 64 2.52 2.63 -18.37
N LYS A 65 1.79 1.53 -18.12
CA LYS A 65 0.76 1.01 -19.04
C LYS A 65 -0.33 2.03 -19.36
N ARG A 66 -0.66 2.90 -18.40
CA ARG A 66 -1.67 3.96 -18.54
C ARG A 66 -1.09 5.25 -19.12
N ASN A 67 0.21 5.32 -19.41
CA ASN A 67 0.90 6.51 -19.90
C ASN A 67 0.69 7.75 -19.01
N LEU A 68 0.52 7.54 -17.70
CA LEU A 68 0.21 8.62 -16.76
C LEU A 68 1.31 9.69 -16.71
N LYS A 69 2.57 9.31 -16.99
CA LYS A 69 3.72 10.22 -17.08
C LYS A 69 3.49 11.41 -18.02
N TYR A 70 2.65 11.26 -19.04
CA TYR A 70 2.43 12.27 -20.07
C TYR A 70 1.05 12.96 -19.98
N MET A 71 0.26 12.63 -18.96
CA MET A 71 -1.09 13.16 -18.78
C MET A 71 -1.16 14.06 -17.54
N LYS A 72 -2.05 15.05 -17.58
CA LYS A 72 -2.51 15.73 -16.36
C LYS A 72 -3.69 14.94 -15.80
N PHE A 73 -3.58 14.54 -14.55
CA PHE A 73 -4.62 13.79 -13.84
C PHE A 73 -4.63 14.17 -12.36
N ASN A 74 -5.76 13.93 -11.69
CA ASN A 74 -5.80 13.98 -10.24
C ASN A 74 -5.33 12.61 -9.69
N ILE A 75 -4.25 12.62 -8.93
CA ILE A 75 -3.65 11.41 -8.36
C ILE A 75 -4.66 10.69 -7.44
N GLU A 76 -5.45 11.45 -6.69
CA GLU A 76 -6.43 10.89 -5.75
C GLU A 76 -7.55 10.11 -6.46
N ASP A 77 -8.24 10.74 -7.40
CA ASP A 77 -9.27 10.08 -8.21
C ASP A 77 -8.69 8.85 -8.92
N THR A 78 -7.51 9.00 -9.51
CA THR A 78 -6.85 7.92 -10.26
C THR A 78 -6.50 6.71 -9.37
N LEU A 79 -6.09 6.95 -8.12
CA LEU A 79 -5.80 5.89 -7.15
C LEU A 79 -7.06 5.15 -6.68
N LEU A 80 -8.18 5.87 -6.52
CA LEU A 80 -9.47 5.29 -6.14
C LEU A 80 -10.08 4.50 -7.29
N GLU A 81 -9.92 4.97 -8.53
CA GLU A 81 -10.36 4.25 -9.73
C GLU A 81 -9.52 3.00 -10.00
N ASN A 82 -8.24 3.00 -9.63
CA ASN A 82 -7.36 1.85 -9.83
C ASN A 82 -6.38 1.63 -8.66
N PRO A 83 -6.74 0.76 -7.71
CA PRO A 83 -5.89 0.48 -6.55
C PRO A 83 -4.56 -0.22 -6.89
N LEU A 84 -4.37 -0.68 -8.13
CA LEU A 84 -3.07 -1.25 -8.54
C LEU A 84 -2.00 -0.18 -8.75
N LEU A 85 -2.37 1.09 -8.71
CA LEU A 85 -1.46 2.24 -8.75
C LEU A 85 -0.92 2.61 -7.36
N PHE A 86 -1.38 2.00 -6.28
CA PHE A 86 -0.78 2.21 -4.96
C PHE A 86 0.63 1.59 -4.90
N LYS A 87 1.57 2.31 -4.29
CA LYS A 87 2.83 1.70 -3.84
C LYS A 87 2.51 0.63 -2.80
N THR A 88 2.98 -0.59 -3.03
CA THR A 88 2.70 -1.74 -2.16
C THR A 88 3.98 -2.34 -1.58
N PRO A 89 3.95 -2.87 -0.36
CA PRO A 89 2.80 -3.01 0.53
C PRO A 89 2.50 -1.74 1.33
N ILE A 90 1.22 -1.46 1.57
CA ILE A 90 0.78 -0.49 2.58
C ILE A 90 0.45 -1.28 3.84
N VAL A 91 1.20 -1.05 4.91
CA VAL A 91 0.98 -1.73 6.18
C VAL A 91 0.43 -0.75 7.20
N ARG A 92 -0.69 -1.11 7.83
CA ARG A 92 -1.38 -0.29 8.82
C ARG A 92 -1.49 -1.03 10.14
N SER A 93 -1.02 -0.42 11.21
CA SER A 93 -1.19 -0.90 12.59
C SER A 93 -1.68 0.24 13.47
N ALA A 94 -2.94 0.18 13.91
CA ALA A 94 -3.59 1.22 14.70
C ALA A 94 -3.40 2.66 14.12
N LYS A 95 -2.50 3.45 14.71
CA LYS A 95 -2.17 4.84 14.30
C LYS A 95 -0.89 4.95 13.45
N GLN A 96 -0.29 3.83 13.07
CA GLN A 96 0.95 3.78 12.29
C GLN A 96 0.67 3.21 10.90
N ILE A 97 1.24 3.84 9.88
CA ILE A 97 1.13 3.44 8.48
C ILE A 97 2.53 3.48 7.86
N THR A 98 2.87 2.49 7.05
CA THR A 98 4.10 2.46 6.24
C THR A 98 3.77 2.10 4.81
N ILE A 99 4.52 2.66 3.87
CA ILE A 99 4.42 2.36 2.44
C ILE A 99 5.73 1.70 2.00
N GLY A 100 5.64 0.58 1.31
CA GLY A 100 6.80 -0.21 0.90
C GLY A 100 7.30 -1.19 1.98
N TYR A 101 8.39 -1.89 1.69
CA TYR A 101 8.97 -2.86 2.61
C TYR A 101 9.82 -2.18 3.70
N GLN A 102 9.28 -2.05 4.91
CA GLN A 102 9.93 -1.34 6.03
C GLN A 102 10.03 -2.19 7.31
N PRO A 103 10.78 -3.32 7.30
CA PRO A 103 10.91 -4.22 8.44
C PRO A 103 11.49 -3.53 9.68
N GLU A 104 12.40 -2.56 9.51
CA GLU A 104 13.02 -1.82 10.61
C GLU A 104 12.01 -0.98 11.42
N ILE A 105 10.93 -0.53 10.77
CA ILE A 105 9.84 0.18 11.44
C ILE A 105 8.91 -0.82 12.11
N TRP A 106 8.53 -1.89 11.40
CA TRP A 106 7.60 -2.90 11.94
C TRP A 106 8.15 -3.59 13.18
N LYS A 107 9.48 -3.79 13.27
CA LYS A 107 10.15 -4.27 14.49
C LYS A 107 9.82 -3.46 15.74
N LYS A 108 9.50 -2.17 15.61
CA LYS A 108 9.17 -1.26 16.72
C LYS A 108 7.69 -1.27 17.12
N TRP A 109 6.85 -2.04 16.42
CA TRP A 109 5.40 -2.11 16.68
C TRP A 109 5.02 -3.20 17.68
N GLN A 110 6.02 -3.91 18.22
CA GLN A 110 5.84 -4.88 19.28
C GLN A 110 6.09 -4.25 20.64
#